data_AF-A0A7X8CRT7-F1
#
_entry.id   AF-A0A7X8CRT7-F1
#
_cell.length_a   1.000
_cell.length_b   1.000
_cell.length_c   1.000
_cell.angle_alpha   90.00
_cell.angle_beta   90.00
_cell.angle_gamma   90.00
#
_symmetry.space_group_name_H-M   'P 1'
#
loop_
_entity.id
_entity.type
_entity.pdbx_description
1 polymer ?
#
loop_
_entity_poly.entity_id
_entity_poly.type
_entity_poly.pdbx_seq_one_letter_code
_entity_poly.pdbx_strand_id
1 'polypeptide(L)'
;WVAFARKTYPEMVHCFLSDPLLAQYGFTQWGWTNGALPPAETFISKYELFANISDCDVSKATKVGEIKVHYFEGTATATITLSDGYTMKESRMYIGNDMVPKYEGNFTVDPAHYPYVHSNLGAASTDTFTINGLSGNIYIIGYVVLNKE
;
A
#
# COMPACT_ATOMS: atom_id res chain seq x y z
N TRP A 1 -13.21 -8.76 2.11
CA TRP A 1 -11.87 -9.30 1.85
C TRP A 1 -10.96 -8.12 1.55
N VAL A 2 -9.65 -8.26 1.77
CA VAL A 2 -8.71 -7.13 1.70
C VAL A 2 -7.65 -7.40 0.65
N ALA A 3 -7.11 -6.33 0.07
CA ALA A 3 -6.01 -6.39 -0.88
C ALA A 3 -4.87 -5.46 -0.45
N PHE A 4 -3.63 -5.89 -0.67
CA PHE A 4 -2.44 -5.07 -0.47
C PHE A 4 -1.77 -4.77 -1.81
N ALA A 5 -1.21 -3.57 -1.93
CA ALA A 5 -0.52 -3.11 -3.14
C ALA A 5 0.95 -3.53 -3.14
N ARG A 6 1.36 -4.39 -4.07
CA ARG A 6 2.71 -4.96 -4.17
C ARG A 6 3.46 -4.43 -5.38
N LYS A 7 4.70 -3.97 -5.21
CA LYS A 7 5.58 -3.70 -6.36
C LYS A 7 5.77 -4.95 -7.20
N THR A 8 5.90 -4.74 -8.51
CA THR A 8 6.27 -5.81 -9.45
C THR A 8 7.74 -6.19 -9.32
N TYR A 9 8.60 -5.29 -8.83
CA TYR A 9 10.00 -5.54 -8.54
C TYR A 9 10.18 -6.15 -7.13
N PRO A 10 10.47 -7.46 -7.00
CA PRO A 10 10.38 -8.16 -5.70
C PRO A 10 11.38 -7.68 -4.65
N GLU A 11 12.56 -7.20 -5.04
CA GLU A 11 13.58 -6.73 -4.10
C GLU A 11 13.17 -5.47 -3.33
N MET A 12 12.15 -4.75 -3.81
CA MET A 12 11.55 -3.61 -3.14
C MET A 12 10.28 -3.99 -2.38
N VAL A 13 10.00 -5.27 -2.13
CA VAL A 13 8.83 -5.71 -1.37
C VAL A 13 9.31 -6.28 -0.05
N HIS A 14 8.94 -5.62 1.05
CA HIS A 14 9.35 -6.00 2.40
C HIS A 14 8.16 -6.57 3.16
N CYS A 15 8.13 -7.88 3.35
CA CYS A 15 7.08 -8.58 4.10
C CYS A 15 7.14 -8.21 5.59
N PHE A 16 6.00 -7.86 6.19
CA PHE A 16 5.92 -7.48 7.59
C PHE A 16 6.38 -8.59 8.56
N LEU A 17 6.18 -9.85 8.18
CA LEU A 17 6.43 -11.01 9.04
C LEU A 17 7.87 -11.52 8.99
N SER A 18 8.52 -11.41 7.83
CA SER A 18 9.77 -12.15 7.56
C SER A 18 10.92 -11.29 7.05
N ASP A 19 10.68 -10.03 6.69
CA ASP A 19 11.76 -9.16 6.23
C ASP A 19 12.72 -8.84 7.39
N PRO A 20 14.04 -9.08 7.25
CA PRO A 20 15.00 -8.80 8.32
C PRO A 20 15.00 -7.35 8.82
N LEU A 21 14.64 -6.37 7.97
CA LEU A 21 14.55 -4.96 8.35
C LEU A 21 13.39 -4.67 9.29
N LEU A 22 12.35 -5.52 9.27
CA LEU A 22 11.11 -5.37 10.03
C LEU A 22 10.95 -6.40 11.16
N ALA A 23 11.66 -7.53 11.09
CA ALA A 23 11.55 -8.63 12.05
C ALA A 23 11.73 -8.19 13.51
N GLN A 24 12.59 -7.19 13.76
CA GLN A 24 12.85 -6.63 15.09
C GLN A 24 11.60 -6.03 15.77
N TYR A 25 10.57 -5.65 15.00
CA TYR A 25 9.35 -5.06 15.53
C TYR A 25 8.28 -6.10 15.90
N GLY A 26 8.50 -7.39 15.58
CA GLY A 26 7.63 -8.48 16.02
C GLY A 26 6.20 -8.41 15.48
N PHE A 27 6.00 -7.87 14.27
CA PHE A 27 4.69 -7.80 13.64
C PHE A 27 4.07 -9.19 13.42
N THR A 28 2.76 -9.31 13.63
CA THR A 28 2.01 -10.57 13.47
C THR A 28 1.01 -10.53 12.32
N GLN A 29 0.81 -9.36 11.70
CA GLN A 29 -0.08 -9.19 10.56
C GLN A 29 0.70 -9.32 9.26
N TRP A 30 0.15 -10.06 8.30
CA TRP A 30 0.72 -10.15 6.96
C TRP A 30 0.47 -8.87 6.16
N GLY A 31 1.32 -8.65 5.18
CA GLY A 31 1.30 -7.49 4.31
C GLY A 31 2.73 -7.12 3.95
N TRP A 32 2.89 -6.01 3.25
CA TRP A 32 4.22 -5.52 2.91
C TRP A 32 4.21 -4.02 2.76
N THR A 33 5.38 -3.44 3.01
CA THR A 33 5.71 -2.11 2.55
C THR A 33 6.52 -2.22 1.28
N ASN A 34 6.42 -1.19 0.46
CA ASN A 34 7.15 -1.12 -0.79
C ASN A 34 8.29 -0.13 -0.63
N GLY A 35 9.48 -0.57 -1.03
CA GLY A 35 10.74 0.14 -0.90
C GLY A 35 10.71 1.54 -1.50
N ALA A 36 11.64 2.35 -1.03
CA ALA A 36 11.73 3.79 -1.27
C ALA A 36 11.48 4.22 -2.72
N LEU A 37 10.59 5.20 -2.90
CA LEU A 37 10.52 6.03 -4.10
C LEU A 37 11.28 7.34 -3.85
N PRO A 38 12.30 7.67 -4.67
CA PRO A 38 12.99 8.94 -4.57
C PRO A 38 12.14 10.10 -5.11
N PRO A 39 12.37 11.35 -4.65
CA PRO A 39 11.61 12.52 -5.08
C PRO A 39 11.92 12.99 -6.51
N ALA A 40 13.01 12.48 -7.09
CA ALA A 40 13.43 12.76 -8.46
C ALA A 40 12.88 11.74 -9.47
N GLU A 41 11.96 10.88 -9.06
CA GLU A 41 11.42 9.83 -9.92
C GLU A 41 10.39 10.42 -10.89
N THR A 42 10.75 10.46 -12.18
CA THR A 42 9.89 11.03 -13.24
C THR A 42 8.92 10.01 -13.84
N PHE A 43 8.93 8.77 -13.35
CA PHE A 43 8.07 7.70 -13.85
C PHE A 43 6.96 7.34 -12.85
N ILE A 44 5.87 6.80 -13.38
CA ILE A 44 4.76 6.29 -12.58
C ILE A 44 5.13 4.91 -12.06
N SER A 45 5.27 4.79 -10.74
CA SER A 45 5.47 3.52 -10.07
C SER A 45 4.18 2.70 -10.03
N LYS A 46 4.25 1.44 -10.42
CA LYS A 46 3.09 0.53 -10.49
C LYS A 46 3.16 -0.54 -9.41
N TYR A 47 2.01 -0.78 -8.79
CA TYR A 47 1.79 -1.76 -7.74
C TYR A 47 0.58 -2.61 -8.12
N GLU A 48 0.67 -3.92 -8.01
CA GLU A 48 -0.45 -4.82 -8.21
C GLU A 48 -1.20 -5.00 -6.90
N LEU A 49 -2.53 -4.89 -6.93
CA LEU A 49 -3.36 -5.16 -5.76
C LEU A 49 -3.66 -6.66 -5.71
N PHE A 50 -3.18 -7.32 -4.67
CA PHE A 50 -3.40 -8.73 -4.44
C PHE A 50 -4.26 -8.98 -3.20
N ALA A 51 -5.23 -9.86 -3.36
CA ALA A 51 -6.10 -10.36 -2.31
C ALA A 51 -5.96 -11.89 -2.17
N ASN A 52 -6.64 -12.47 -1.17
CA ASN A 52 -6.61 -13.91 -0.88
C ASN A 52 -5.19 -14.45 -0.62
N ILE A 53 -4.47 -13.75 0.26
CA ILE A 53 -3.08 -14.07 0.64
C ILE A 53 -3.01 -14.39 2.12
N SER A 54 -2.08 -15.28 2.46
CA SER A 54 -1.56 -15.47 3.81
C SER A 54 -0.03 -15.41 3.76
N ASP A 55 0.60 -15.04 4.87
CA ASP A 55 2.04 -15.18 5.09
C ASP A 55 2.94 -14.53 4.02
N CYS A 56 2.45 -13.46 3.36
CA CYS A 56 3.12 -12.80 2.23
C CYS A 56 3.37 -13.70 1.00
N ASP A 57 2.77 -14.90 0.93
CA ASP A 57 2.88 -15.78 -0.23
C ASP A 57 1.85 -15.40 -1.30
N VAL A 58 2.36 -14.93 -2.44
CA VAL A 58 1.53 -14.52 -3.58
C VAL A 58 1.25 -15.63 -4.59
N SER A 59 1.73 -16.86 -4.36
CA SER A 59 1.58 -17.99 -5.28
C SER A 59 0.12 -18.36 -5.57
N LYS A 60 -0.79 -18.09 -4.63
CA LYS A 60 -2.24 -18.33 -4.72
C LYS A 60 -3.07 -17.04 -4.68
N ALA A 61 -2.40 -15.89 -4.79
CA ALA A 61 -3.07 -14.60 -4.70
C ALA A 61 -4.00 -14.37 -5.90
N THR A 62 -5.07 -13.62 -5.64
CA THR A 62 -5.93 -13.09 -6.70
C THR A 62 -5.55 -11.63 -6.95
N LYS A 63 -5.13 -11.30 -8.17
CA LYS A 63 -4.94 -9.91 -8.58
C LYS A 63 -6.31 -9.27 -8.80
N VAL A 64 -6.58 -8.19 -8.08
CA VAL A 64 -7.88 -7.49 -8.07
C VAL A 64 -7.81 -6.07 -8.63
N GLY A 65 -6.61 -5.60 -8.98
CA GLY A 65 -6.41 -4.24 -9.48
C GLY A 65 -4.96 -3.81 -9.46
N GLU A 66 -4.76 -2.50 -9.47
CA GLU A 66 -3.46 -1.84 -9.37
C GLU A 66 -3.54 -0.50 -8.64
N ILE A 67 -2.40 -0.05 -8.12
CA ILE A 67 -2.15 1.33 -7.73
C ILE A 67 -1.03 1.88 -8.62
N LYS A 68 -1.22 3.09 -9.13
CA LYS A 68 -0.20 3.89 -9.81
C LYS A 68 0.16 5.07 -8.94
N VAL A 69 1.44 5.24 -8.63
CA VAL A 69 1.93 6.35 -7.82
C VAL A 69 2.90 7.19 -8.63
N HIS A 70 2.65 8.49 -8.67
CA HIS A 70 3.56 9.48 -9.21
C HIS A 70 4.03 10.38 -8.07
N TYR A 71 5.34 10.43 -7.80
CA TYR A 71 5.92 11.25 -6.75
C TYR A 71 6.89 12.26 -7.36
N PHE A 72 6.50 13.53 -7.37
CA PHE A 72 7.27 14.60 -8.00
C PHE A 72 7.14 15.89 -7.20
N GLU A 73 8.26 16.59 -7.01
CA GLU A 73 8.30 17.90 -6.32
C GLU A 73 7.55 17.94 -4.99
N GLY A 74 7.72 16.90 -4.17
CA GLY A 74 7.09 16.82 -2.84
C GLY A 74 5.61 16.48 -2.83
N THR A 75 5.05 16.10 -3.99
CA THR A 75 3.65 15.68 -4.15
C THR A 75 3.57 14.25 -4.65
N ALA A 76 2.90 13.37 -3.89
CA ALA A 76 2.58 12.02 -4.31
C ALA A 76 1.11 11.90 -4.67
N THR A 77 0.82 11.51 -5.92
CA THR A 77 -0.52 11.17 -6.38
C THR A 77 -0.61 9.68 -6.59
N ALA A 78 -1.51 9.02 -5.87
CA ALA A 78 -1.76 7.59 -5.96
C ALA A 78 -3.16 7.33 -6.50
N THR A 79 -3.26 6.66 -7.65
CA THR A 79 -4.53 6.27 -8.28
C THR A 79 -4.73 4.77 -8.15
N ILE A 80 -5.86 4.39 -7.57
CA ILE A 80 -6.32 3.01 -7.42
C ILE A 80 -7.26 2.69 -8.58
N THR A 81 -7.07 1.54 -9.22
CA THR A 81 -7.98 1.01 -10.23
C THR A 81 -8.19 -0.48 -10.00
N LEU A 82 -9.42 -0.87 -9.68
CA LEU A 82 -9.83 -2.26 -9.55
C LEU A 82 -10.15 -2.86 -10.91
N SER A 83 -9.86 -4.15 -11.07
CA SER A 83 -10.22 -4.91 -12.27
C SER A 83 -11.73 -5.18 -12.33
N ASP A 84 -12.24 -5.46 -13.52
CA ASP A 84 -13.66 -5.76 -13.73
C ASP A 84 -14.16 -6.85 -12.78
N GLY A 85 -15.36 -6.66 -12.23
CA GLY A 85 -15.95 -7.50 -11.20
C GLY A 85 -15.60 -7.09 -9.76
N TYR A 86 -14.56 -6.27 -9.56
CA TYR A 86 -14.16 -5.82 -8.22
C TYR A 86 -14.56 -4.38 -7.93
N THR A 87 -15.04 -4.17 -6.71
CA THR A 87 -15.30 -2.84 -6.16
C THR A 87 -14.80 -2.74 -4.73
N MET A 88 -14.54 -1.53 -4.26
CA MET A 88 -14.12 -1.25 -2.89
C MET A 88 -15.13 -0.37 -2.16
N LYS A 89 -15.18 -0.58 -0.85
CA LYS A 89 -15.92 0.27 0.09
C LYS A 89 -15.01 1.17 0.91
N GLU A 90 -13.71 0.86 0.96
CA GLU A 90 -12.71 1.63 1.67
C GLU A 90 -11.32 1.41 1.08
N SER A 91 -10.52 2.47 1.08
CA SER A 91 -9.10 2.46 0.72
C SER A 91 -8.30 3.16 1.82
N ARG A 92 -7.09 2.66 2.07
CA ARG A 92 -6.15 3.22 3.04
C ARG A 92 -4.76 3.25 2.45
N MET A 93 -4.01 4.29 2.75
CA MET A 93 -2.63 4.43 2.34
C MET A 93 -1.74 4.94 3.46
N TYR A 94 -0.52 4.45 3.46
CA TYR A 94 0.61 5.11 4.10
C TYR A 94 1.59 5.56 3.02
N ILE A 95 1.99 6.83 3.08
CA ILE A 95 3.06 7.41 2.28
C ILE A 95 3.90 8.25 3.23
N GLY A 96 5.15 7.85 3.48
CA GLY A 96 6.00 8.52 4.46
C GLY A 96 7.46 8.10 4.39
N ASN A 97 8.33 8.73 5.18
CA ASN A 97 9.78 8.52 5.09
C ASN A 97 10.28 7.26 5.80
N ASP A 98 9.53 6.75 6.77
CA ASP A 98 9.81 5.48 7.42
C ASP A 98 9.25 4.31 6.61
N MET A 99 9.83 3.12 6.71
CA MET A 99 9.36 1.91 6.02
C MET A 99 7.89 1.58 6.34
N VAL A 100 7.47 1.83 7.58
CA VAL A 100 6.11 1.59 8.08
C VAL A 100 5.69 2.78 8.97
N PRO A 101 4.38 3.05 9.13
CA PRO A 101 3.92 4.16 9.96
C PRO A 101 4.27 3.97 11.43
N LYS A 102 4.15 5.06 12.19
CA LYS A 102 4.21 5.05 13.65
C LYS A 102 2.85 5.39 14.25
N TYR A 103 2.46 4.68 15.29
CA TYR A 103 1.33 5.01 16.16
C TYR A 103 1.86 5.15 17.59
N GLU A 104 1.58 6.30 18.21
CA GLU A 104 2.09 6.63 19.55
C GLU A 104 3.62 6.43 19.70
N GLY A 105 4.37 6.76 18.66
CA GLY A 105 5.84 6.66 18.63
C GLY A 105 6.40 5.27 18.28
N ASN A 106 5.56 4.23 18.22
CA ASN A 106 5.97 2.88 17.88
C ASN A 106 5.63 2.53 16.43
N PHE A 107 6.51 1.81 15.74
CA PHE A 107 6.22 1.33 14.40
C PHE A 107 5.03 0.37 14.40
N THR A 108 4.18 0.47 13.37
CA THR A 108 2.98 -0.35 13.25
C THR A 108 2.71 -0.71 11.79
N VAL A 109 2.05 -1.86 11.60
CA VAL A 109 1.53 -2.34 10.31
C VAL A 109 0.01 -2.49 10.32
N ASP A 110 -0.66 -2.03 11.39
CA ASP A 110 -2.10 -2.09 11.50
C ASP A 110 -2.74 -1.06 10.56
N PRO A 111 -3.53 -1.49 9.56
CA PRO A 111 -4.23 -0.57 8.65
C PRO A 111 -5.15 0.43 9.37
N ALA A 112 -5.60 0.14 10.61
CA ALA A 112 -6.34 1.09 11.43
C ALA A 112 -5.57 2.39 11.70
N HIS A 113 -4.24 2.35 11.65
CA HIS A 113 -3.35 3.48 11.94
C HIS A 113 -2.70 4.09 10.68
N TYR A 114 -3.16 3.72 9.48
CA TYR A 114 -2.71 4.38 8.25
C TYR A 114 -3.33 5.79 8.16
N PRO A 115 -2.53 6.82 7.88
CA PRO A 115 -2.97 8.22 8.03
C PRO A 115 -3.93 8.68 6.94
N TYR A 116 -3.91 8.05 5.76
CA TYR A 116 -4.76 8.43 4.63
C TYR A 116 -5.85 7.39 4.43
N VAL A 117 -7.11 7.78 4.59
CA VAL A 117 -8.27 6.87 4.54
C VAL A 117 -9.40 7.52 3.78
N HIS A 118 -9.96 6.80 2.80
CA HIS A 118 -11.27 7.10 2.23
C HIS A 118 -12.23 5.96 2.57
N SER A 119 -13.20 6.23 3.44
CA SER A 119 -14.27 5.30 3.81
C SER A 119 -15.58 5.63 3.08
N ASN A 120 -16.54 4.70 3.10
CA ASN A 120 -17.86 4.86 2.50
C ASN A 120 -17.83 5.07 0.96
N LEU A 121 -16.89 4.43 0.27
CA LEU A 121 -16.77 4.48 -1.19
C LEU A 121 -17.92 3.77 -1.92
N GLY A 122 -18.82 3.10 -1.20
CA GLY A 122 -19.91 2.32 -1.76
C GLY A 122 -19.36 1.15 -2.57
N ALA A 123 -19.47 1.23 -3.90
CA ALA A 123 -18.97 0.24 -4.85
C ALA A 123 -18.06 0.89 -5.90
N ALA A 124 -17.10 1.70 -5.46
CA ALA A 124 -16.15 2.35 -6.35
C ALA A 124 -15.20 1.34 -7.01
N SER A 125 -14.90 1.54 -8.30
CA SER A 125 -13.84 0.82 -9.02
C SER A 125 -12.52 1.62 -9.09
N THR A 126 -12.56 2.91 -8.76
CA THR A 126 -11.39 3.80 -8.73
C THR A 126 -11.40 4.71 -7.50
N ASP A 127 -10.22 5.14 -7.08
CA ASP A 127 -10.02 6.15 -6.03
C ASP A 127 -8.67 6.84 -6.22
N THR A 128 -8.47 8.01 -5.64
CA THR A 128 -7.21 8.75 -5.76
C THR A 128 -6.87 9.50 -4.48
N PHE A 129 -5.61 9.38 -4.06
CA PHE A 129 -5.02 10.17 -2.99
C PHE A 129 -4.01 11.17 -3.54
N THR A 130 -3.98 12.38 -2.98
CA THR A 130 -2.95 13.39 -3.24
C THR A 130 -2.35 13.84 -1.91
N ILE A 131 -1.05 13.57 -1.73
CA ILE A 131 -0.31 13.88 -0.52
C ILE A 131 0.76 14.91 -0.87
N ASN A 132 0.73 16.06 -0.19
CA ASN A 132 1.67 17.16 -0.39
C ASN A 132 2.66 17.26 0.77
N GLY A 133 3.73 18.03 0.59
CA GLY A 133 4.71 18.33 1.65
C GLY A 133 5.65 17.18 1.97
N LEU A 134 5.77 16.20 1.07
CA LEU A 134 6.71 15.11 1.19
C LEU A 134 8.12 15.57 0.82
N SER A 135 9.13 14.93 1.38
CA SER A 135 10.54 15.19 1.01
C SER A 135 11.36 13.91 1.13
N GLY A 136 12.49 13.83 0.44
CA GLY A 136 13.34 12.64 0.48
C GLY A 136 12.66 11.38 -0.03
N ASN A 137 13.20 10.22 0.34
CA ASN A 137 12.66 8.93 -0.08
C ASN A 137 11.37 8.59 0.69
N ILE A 138 10.34 8.13 -0.01
CA ILE A 138 9.05 7.73 0.57
C ILE A 138 8.80 6.22 0.43
N TYR A 139 8.17 5.61 1.42
CA TYR A 139 7.67 4.24 1.40
C TYR A 139 6.16 4.24 1.30
N ILE A 140 5.61 3.22 0.67
CA ILE A 140 4.18 3.14 0.37
C ILE A 140 3.60 1.82 0.84
N ILE A 141 2.49 1.91 1.56
CA ILE A 141 1.59 0.79 1.83
C ILE A 141 0.23 1.16 1.27
N GLY A 142 -0.29 0.35 0.35
CA GLY A 142 -1.67 0.47 -0.15
C GLY A 142 -2.51 -0.68 0.37
N TYR A 143 -3.65 -0.38 0.99
CA TYR A 143 -4.58 -1.35 1.56
C TYR A 143 -6.00 -1.02 1.11
N VAL A 144 -6.70 -2.00 0.56
CA VAL A 144 -8.06 -1.82 0.04
C VAL A 144 -9.00 -2.82 0.69
N VAL A 145 -10.16 -2.36 1.15
CA VAL A 145 -11.25 -3.21 1.61
C VAL A 145 -12.26 -3.35 0.48
N LEU A 146 -12.29 -4.55 -0.11
CA LEU A 146 -13.18 -4.89 -1.21
C LEU A 146 -14.59 -5.18 -0.69
N ASN A 147 -15.59 -4.87 -1.52
CA ASN A 147 -16.92 -5.41 -1.33
C ASN A 147 -16.88 -6.92 -1.49
N LYS A 148 -17.61 -7.64 -0.63
CA LYS A 148 -17.85 -9.06 -0.89
C LYS A 148 -18.77 -9.15 -2.11
N GLU A 149 -18.44 -10.05 -3.04
CA GLU A 149 -19.44 -10.56 -3.98
C GLU A 149 -20.56 -11.27 -3.20
#